data_AF-A0A6C0F9N9-F1
#
_entry.id   AF-A0A6C0F9N9-F1
#
_cell.length_a   1.000
_cell.length_b   1.000
_cell.length_c   1.000
_cell.angle_alpha   90.00
_cell.angle_beta   90.00
_cell.angle_gamma   90.00
#
_symmetry.space_group_name_H-M   'P 1'
#
loop_
_entity.id
_entity.type
_entity.pdbx_description
1 polymer ?
#
loop_
_entity_poly.entity_id
_entity_poly.type
_entity_poly.pdbx_seq_one_letter_code
_entity_poly.pdbx_strand_id
1 'polypeptide(L)'
;MSNNIINGYNGIIPLDLTNIDKKYHKNIIEEHKKNIEDYKLEQEKLPYHLKYENCIQKVYKQLEKEEYHKNQRIQKKIKQQEEVDKNRIKLYKSE
;
A
#
# COMPACT_ATOMS: atom_id res chain seq x y z
N MET A 1 -7.56 6.91 -16.59
CA MET A 1 -8.19 6.84 -15.26
C MET A 1 -9.67 6.64 -15.48
N SER A 2 -10.25 5.58 -14.93
CA SER A 2 -11.69 5.31 -15.00
C SER A 2 -12.42 6.34 -14.13
N ASN A 3 -13.21 7.23 -14.74
CA ASN A 3 -13.98 8.30 -14.09
C ASN A 3 -15.07 7.80 -13.10
N ASN A 4 -15.08 6.52 -12.75
CA ASN A 4 -16.13 5.86 -11.98
C ASN A 4 -15.68 5.41 -10.58
N ILE A 5 -14.42 5.63 -10.20
CA ILE A 5 -13.92 5.28 -8.87
C ILE A 5 -13.84 6.53 -8.00
N ILE A 6 -14.54 6.51 -6.87
CA ILE A 6 -14.43 7.53 -5.83
C ILE A 6 -13.56 6.99 -4.71
N ASN A 7 -12.54 7.76 -4.33
CA ASN A 7 -11.60 7.36 -3.29
C ASN A 7 -12.32 7.06 -1.96
N GLY A 8 -11.81 6.04 -1.28
CA GLY A 8 -12.18 5.73 0.10
C GLY A 8 -11.40 6.60 1.10
N TYR A 9 -11.38 6.17 2.36
CA TYR A 9 -10.62 6.82 3.42
C TYR A 9 -10.25 5.79 4.50
N ASN A 10 -8.94 5.66 4.80
CA ASN A 10 -8.37 4.88 5.90
C ASN A 10 -9.26 3.74 6.45
N GLY A 11 -9.25 2.57 5.80
CA GLY A 11 -10.07 1.43 6.21
C GLY A 11 -11.43 1.34 5.49
N ILE A 12 -11.89 2.43 4.87
CA ILE A 12 -13.00 2.43 3.91
C ILE A 12 -12.44 2.29 2.49
N ILE A 13 -12.93 1.29 1.78
CA ILE A 13 -12.53 1.00 0.39
C ILE A 13 -13.04 2.06 -0.60
N PRO A 14 -12.36 2.25 -1.75
CA PRO A 14 -12.90 3.08 -2.82
C PRO A 14 -14.24 2.55 -3.34
N LEU A 15 -15.14 3.47 -3.66
CA LEU A 15 -16.42 3.16 -4.29
C LEU A 15 -16.22 3.03 -5.81
N ASP A 16 -16.51 1.86 -6.36
CA ASP A 16 -16.50 1.63 -7.82
C ASP A 16 -17.93 1.67 -8.38
N LEU A 17 -18.19 2.62 -9.27
CA LEU A 17 -19.48 2.83 -9.93
C LEU A 17 -19.57 2.15 -11.31
N THR A 18 -18.54 1.42 -11.75
CA THR A 18 -18.41 0.91 -13.14
C THR A 18 -19.62 0.09 -13.60
N ASN A 19 -20.18 -0.74 -12.71
CA ASN A 19 -21.31 -1.62 -13.01
C ASN A 19 -22.65 -1.12 -12.41
N ILE A 20 -22.70 0.14 -11.99
CA ILE A 20 -23.88 0.73 -11.34
C ILE A 20 -24.60 1.62 -12.35
N ASP A 21 -25.92 1.50 -12.43
CA ASP A 21 -26.75 2.40 -13.25
C ASP A 21 -26.58 3.85 -12.79
N LYS A 22 -26.29 4.74 -13.74
CA LYS A 22 -26.01 6.17 -13.52
C LYS A 22 -27.09 6.87 -12.70
N LYS A 23 -28.35 6.42 -12.78
CA LYS A 23 -29.45 7.01 -12.00
C LYS A 23 -29.26 6.85 -10.49
N TYR A 24 -28.48 5.87 -10.04
CA TYR A 24 -28.18 5.64 -8.63
C TYR A 24 -26.85 6.25 -8.17
N HIS A 25 -26.01 6.72 -9.10
CA HIS A 25 -24.67 7.22 -8.76
C HIS A 25 -24.74 8.31 -7.70
N LYS A 26 -25.63 9.30 -7.86
CA LYS A 26 -25.77 10.40 -6.90
C LYS A 26 -25.97 9.89 -5.46
N ASN A 27 -26.93 8.99 -5.26
CA ASN A 27 -27.30 8.50 -3.94
C ASN A 27 -26.17 7.66 -3.32
N ILE A 28 -25.55 6.78 -4.10
CA ILE A 28 -24.49 5.90 -3.61
C ILE A 28 -23.22 6.69 -3.29
N ILE A 29 -22.91 7.74 -4.07
CA ILE A 29 -21.80 8.65 -3.78
C ILE A 29 -22.07 9.42 -2.47
N GLU A 30 -23.30 9.89 -2.27
CA GLU A 30 -23.69 10.60 -1.06
C GLU A 30 -23.59 9.71 0.19
N GLU A 31 -24.10 8.48 0.10
CA GLU A 31 -23.99 7.48 1.15
C GLU A 31 -22.52 7.14 1.46
N HIS A 32 -21.68 6.95 0.44
CA HIS A 32 -20.25 6.68 0.62
C HIS A 32 -19.53 7.82 1.34
N LYS A 33 -19.84 9.07 1.00
CA LYS A 33 -19.27 10.24 1.69
C LYS A 33 -19.71 10.28 3.15
N LYS A 34 -20.99 10.03 3.41
CA LYS A 34 -21.51 9.97 4.78
C LYS A 34 -20.83 8.87 5.59
N ASN A 35 -20.65 7.68 5.03
CA ASN A 35 -19.92 6.60 5.70
C ASN A 35 -18.49 7.01 6.08
N ILE A 36 -17.81 7.78 5.21
CA ILE A 36 -16.48 8.33 5.51
C ILE A 36 -16.52 9.34 6.66
N GLU A 37 -17.53 10.21 6.68
CA GLU A 37 -17.71 11.19 7.76
C GLU A 37 -18.02 10.51 9.09
N ASP A 38 -18.98 9.58 9.11
CA ASP A 38 -19.36 8.81 10.29
C ASP A 38 -18.16 8.03 10.84
N TYR A 39 -17.39 7.38 9.97
CA TYR A 39 -16.17 6.67 10.36
C TYR A 39 -15.12 7.59 10.98
N LYS A 40 -14.90 8.79 10.44
CA LYS A 40 -13.96 9.75 11.03
C LYS A 40 -14.37 10.12 12.45
N LEU A 41 -15.67 10.37 12.67
CA LEU A 41 -16.21 10.67 14.00
C LEU A 41 -16.06 9.49 14.96
N GLU A 42 -16.26 8.26 14.49
CA GLU A 42 -15.99 7.05 15.28
C GLU A 42 -14.51 6.94 15.65
N GLN A 43 -13.60 7.14 14.70
CA GLN A 43 -12.15 7.11 14.94
C GLN A 43 -11.70 8.20 15.93
N GLU A 44 -12.35 9.36 15.93
CA GLU A 44 -12.07 10.41 16.91
C GLU A 44 -12.40 9.97 18.33
N LYS A 45 -13.53 9.26 18.51
CA LYS A 45 -14.03 8.75 19.79
C LYS A 45 -13.25 7.55 20.32
N LEU A 46 -12.54 6.81 19.47
CA LEU A 46 -11.76 5.65 19.90
C LEU A 46 -10.56 6.06 20.77
N PRO A 47 -10.18 5.24 21.77
CA PRO A 47 -8.89 5.35 22.44
C PRO A 47 -7.74 5.37 21.42
N TYR A 48 -6.71 6.18 21.68
CA TYR A 48 -5.58 6.38 20.76
C TYR A 48 -5.01 5.06 20.21
N HIS A 49 -4.79 4.07 21.06
CA HIS A 49 -4.20 2.78 20.69
C HIS A 49 -5.12 1.88 19.84
N LEU A 50 -6.40 2.23 19.69
CA LEU A 50 -7.37 1.52 18.84
C LEU A 50 -7.68 2.25 17.53
N LYS A 51 -7.17 3.47 17.36
CA LYS A 51 -7.35 4.23 16.11
C LYS A 51 -6.62 3.54 14.96
N TYR A 52 -7.20 3.61 13.77
CA TYR A 52 -6.67 3.01 12.54
C TYR A 52 -5.19 3.37 12.30
N GLU A 53 -4.83 4.63 12.54
CA GLU A 53 -3.46 5.13 12.36
C GLU A 53 -2.43 4.41 13.25
N ASN A 54 -2.85 4.03 14.46
CA ASN A 54 -1.98 3.41 15.45
C ASN A 54 -2.00 1.89 15.42
N CYS A 55 -3.02 1.29 14.80
CA CYS A 55 -3.11 -0.14 14.54
C CYS A 55 -2.61 -0.48 13.13
N ILE A 56 -3.46 -0.23 12.13
CA ILE A 56 -3.28 -0.72 10.77
C ILE A 56 -2.19 0.06 10.04
N GLN A 57 -2.22 1.39 10.10
CA GLN A 57 -1.22 2.20 9.40
C GLN A 57 0.19 2.00 9.99
N LYS A 58 0.28 1.74 11.30
CA LYS A 58 1.54 1.36 11.96
C LYS A 58 2.09 0.05 11.39
N VAL A 59 1.25 -0.97 11.23
CA VAL A 59 1.65 -2.26 10.63
C VAL A 59 2.12 -2.07 9.19
N TYR A 60 1.40 -1.31 8.37
CA TYR A 60 1.84 -1.05 6.99
C TYR A 60 3.21 -0.36 6.93
N LYS A 61 3.45 0.66 7.77
CA LYS A 61 4.78 1.30 7.87
C LYS A 61 5.87 0.33 8.30
N GLN A 62 5.55 -0.64 9.15
CA GLN A 62 6.50 -1.67 9.55
C GLN A 62 6.82 -2.61 8.38
N LEU A 63 5.81 -3.11 7.67
CA LEU A 63 5.98 -3.98 6.51
C LEU A 63 6.79 -3.30 5.40
N GLU A 64 6.53 -2.02 5.13
CA GLU A 64 7.28 -1.23 4.14
C GLU A 64 8.77 -1.13 4.52
N LYS A 65 9.08 -0.90 5.80
CA LYS A 65 10.46 -0.90 6.28
C LYS A 65 11.12 -2.27 6.15
N GLU A 66 10.40 -3.33 6.49
CA GLU A 66 10.90 -4.70 6.38
C GLU A 66 11.22 -5.06 4.92
N GLU A 67 10.33 -4.69 3.99
CA GLU A 67 10.52 -4.85 2.55
C GLU A 67 11.74 -4.06 2.06
N TYR A 68 11.85 -2.78 2.44
CA TYR A 68 13.01 -1.96 2.12
C TYR A 68 14.32 -2.64 2.55
N HIS A 69 14.42 -3.07 3.81
CA HIS A 69 15.61 -3.74 4.32
C HIS A 69 15.86 -5.11 3.68
N LYS A 70 14.81 -5.84 3.32
CA LYS A 70 14.92 -7.09 2.55
C LYS A 70 15.53 -6.82 1.17
N ASN A 71 15.02 -5.83 0.45
CA ASN A 71 15.51 -5.46 -0.88
C ASN A 71 16.98 -5.01 -0.83
N GLN A 72 17.35 -4.20 0.16
CA GLN A 72 18.76 -3.81 0.35
C GLN A 72 19.69 -5.01 0.57
N ARG A 73 19.26 -6.01 1.35
CA ARG A 73 20.02 -7.24 1.57
C ARG A 73 20.17 -8.06 0.29
N ILE A 74 19.10 -8.17 -0.50
CA ILE A 74 19.12 -8.86 -1.80
C ILE A 74 20.09 -8.16 -2.74
N GLN A 75 20.00 -6.83 -2.88
CA GLN A 75 20.87 -6.05 -3.74
C GLN A 75 22.35 -6.19 -3.35
N LYS A 76 22.66 -6.21 -2.05
CA LYS A 76 24.04 -6.46 -1.57
C LYS A 76 24.55 -7.84 -2.00
N LYS A 77 23.72 -8.88 -1.88
CA LYS A 77 24.08 -10.25 -2.30
C LYS A 77 24.29 -10.33 -3.81
N ILE A 78 23.44 -9.69 -4.61
CA ILE A 78 23.59 -9.64 -6.07
C ILE A 78 24.94 -9.03 -6.45
N LYS A 79 25.29 -7.87 -5.88
CA LYS A 79 26.57 -7.21 -6.16
C LYS A 79 27.78 -8.07 -5.78
N GLN A 80 27.72 -8.75 -4.63
CA GLN A 80 28.77 -9.67 -4.22
C GLN A 80 28.91 -10.84 -5.19
N GLN A 81 27.78 -11.40 -5.65
CA GLN A 81 27.79 -12.48 -6.63
C GLN A 81 28.36 -12.02 -7.98
N GLU A 82 27.96 -10.85 -8.47
CA GLU A 82 28.51 -10.26 -9.69
C GLU A 82 30.02 -10.07 -9.64
N GLU A 83 30.56 -9.68 -8.48
CA GLU A 83 32.01 -9.53 -8.29
C GLU A 83 32.72 -10.88 -8.31
N VAL A 84 32.17 -11.89 -7.62
CA VAL A 84 32.68 -13.27 -7.67
C VAL A 84 32.66 -13.82 -9.09
N ASP A 85 31.58 -13.61 -9.82
CA ASP A 85 31.43 -14.08 -11.20
C ASP A 85 32.41 -13.37 -12.14
N LYS A 86 32.62 -12.05 -11.99
CA LYS A 86 33.64 -11.30 -12.73
C LYS A 86 35.04 -11.86 -12.47
N ASN A 87 35.38 -12.16 -11.23
CA ASN A 87 36.68 -12.72 -10.87
C ASN A 87 36.85 -14.14 -11.44
N ARG A 88 35.81 -14.97 -11.39
CA ARG A 88 35.80 -16.30 -12.01
C ARG A 88 36.01 -16.22 -13.53
N ILE A 89 35.32 -15.32 -14.22
CA ILE A 89 35.48 -15.11 -15.67
C ILE A 89 36.91 -14.66 -16.01
N LYS A 90 37.50 -13.76 -15.21
CA LYS A 90 38.89 -13.33 -15.43
C LYS A 90 39.88 -14.49 -15.33
N LEU A 91 39.72 -15.37 -14.33
CA LEU A 91 40.57 -16.54 -14.14
C LEU A 91 40.52 -17.48 -15.36
N TYR A 92 39.31 -17.79 -15.86
CA TYR A 92 39.15 -18.63 -17.06
C TYR A 92 39.64 -18.00 -18.36
N LYS A 93 39.80 -16.67 -18.42
CA LYS A 93 40.32 -15.97 -19.61
C LYS A 93 41.84 -15.75 -19.56
N SER A 94 42.49 -16.04 -18.43
CA SER A 94 43.94 -15.93 -18.26
C SER A 94 44.69 -17.25 -18.50
N GLU A 95 43.97 -18.35 -18.74
CA GLU A 95 44.46 -19.63 -19.25
C GLU A 95 44.29 -19.71 -20.78
#